data_AF-A0A6L5Z477-F1
#
_entry.id   AF-A0A6L5Z477-F1
#
_cell.length_a   1.000
_cell.length_b   1.000
_cell.length_c   1.000
_cell.angle_alpha   90.00
_cell.angle_beta   90.00
_cell.angle_gamma   90.00
#
_symmetry.space_group_name_H-M   'P 1'
#
loop_
_entity.id
_entity.type
_entity.pdbx_description
1 polymer ?
#
loop_
_entity_poly.entity_id
_entity_poly.type
_entity_poly.pdbx_seq_one_letter_code
_entity_poly.pdbx_strand_id
1 'polypeptide(L)'
;MRALPVMVMLALAAIGTAAAAPIVHDGPILSLLGKVEGPDGYDEISGHSKLQPPKPISSMRIEEVIAFQDRMVAAGSASSAVGRYQFIRKTLRDLVGRHRVDRRQMFNARTQDFLARMLLNDCNYYDPDADTTRIGNCVATIWAAFPVFTGPKAGMSYYHGIAGNRAQTTVPVMRAIISSRSRPPVDLRQGGLRTPRQVVWPDDGRVADPVPLR
;
A
#
# COMPACT_ATOMS: atom_id res chain seq x y z
N MET A 1 75.77 -15.82 -15.04
CA MET A 1 74.57 -15.85 -14.17
C MET A 1 73.45 -15.19 -14.95
N ARG A 2 72.43 -15.96 -15.38
CA ARG A 2 71.30 -15.46 -16.20
C ARG A 2 70.14 -15.09 -15.27
N ALA A 3 69.68 -13.84 -15.35
CA ALA A 3 68.50 -13.36 -14.63
C ALA A 3 67.22 -13.86 -15.31
N LEU A 4 66.30 -14.44 -14.52
CA LEU A 4 64.94 -14.80 -14.94
C LEU A 4 64.04 -13.56 -14.93
N PRO A 5 63.12 -13.36 -15.91
CA PRO A 5 62.17 -12.28 -15.85
C PRO A 5 61.01 -12.64 -14.90
N VAL A 6 60.68 -11.71 -14.00
CA VAL A 6 59.49 -11.78 -13.15
C VAL A 6 58.27 -11.45 -14.03
N MET A 7 57.43 -12.44 -14.29
CA MET A 7 56.14 -12.25 -14.95
C MET A 7 55.12 -11.75 -13.93
N VAL A 8 54.79 -10.47 -13.98
CA VAL A 8 53.70 -9.88 -13.18
C VAL A 8 52.36 -10.27 -13.84
N MET A 9 51.64 -11.21 -13.21
CA MET A 9 50.25 -11.49 -13.56
C MET A 9 49.37 -10.37 -13.01
N LEU A 10 48.84 -9.51 -13.89
CA LEU A 10 47.82 -8.53 -13.55
C LEU A 10 46.47 -9.27 -13.46
N ALA A 11 46.02 -9.58 -12.25
CA ALA A 11 44.66 -10.07 -12.04
C ALA A 11 43.68 -8.88 -12.16
N LEU A 12 42.93 -8.80 -13.26
CA LEU A 12 41.76 -7.92 -13.34
C LEU A 12 40.67 -8.49 -12.42
N ALA A 13 40.48 -7.87 -11.25
CA ALA A 13 39.26 -8.05 -10.48
C ALA A 13 38.12 -7.37 -11.24
N ALA A 14 37.23 -8.16 -11.87
CA ALA A 14 35.98 -7.65 -12.39
C ALA A 14 35.12 -7.20 -11.19
N ILE A 15 34.99 -5.88 -11.02
CA ILE A 15 34.00 -5.30 -10.10
C ILE A 15 32.63 -5.58 -10.74
N GLY A 16 32.00 -6.69 -10.36
CA GLY A 16 30.62 -6.96 -10.72
C GLY A 16 29.73 -5.87 -10.13
N THR A 17 29.09 -5.05 -10.97
CA THR A 17 28.01 -4.19 -10.50
C THR A 17 26.86 -5.09 -10.08
N ALA A 18 26.67 -5.25 -8.76
CA ALA A 18 25.45 -5.86 -8.24
C ALA A 18 24.27 -5.06 -8.81
N ALA A 19 23.44 -5.71 -9.64
CA ALA A 19 22.24 -5.07 -10.15
C ALA A 19 21.41 -4.58 -8.96
N ALA A 20 21.02 -3.30 -8.97
CA ALA A 20 20.15 -2.76 -7.94
C ALA A 20 18.90 -3.64 -7.84
N ALA A 21 18.48 -3.98 -6.62
CA ALA A 21 17.28 -4.78 -6.40
C ALA A 21 16.08 -4.14 -7.13
N PRO A 22 15.21 -4.95 -7.75
CA PRO A 22 14.07 -4.42 -8.48
C PRO A 22 13.21 -3.55 -7.56
N ILE A 23 12.95 -2.31 -7.98
CA ILE A 23 12.07 -1.38 -7.25
C ILE A 23 10.64 -1.78 -7.55
N VAL A 24 9.85 -2.06 -6.50
CA VAL A 24 8.40 -2.25 -6.61
C VAL A 24 7.68 -0.95 -6.29
N HIS A 25 6.86 -0.47 -7.23
CA HIS A 25 6.08 0.76 -7.13
C HIS A 25 4.70 0.49 -6.53
N ASP A 26 4.41 1.08 -5.38
CA ASP A 26 3.11 0.95 -4.69
C ASP A 26 2.22 2.20 -4.76
N GLY A 27 2.75 3.34 -5.22
CA GLY A 27 1.99 4.58 -5.37
C GLY A 27 0.66 4.42 -6.12
N PRO A 28 0.63 3.72 -7.28
CA PRO A 28 -0.62 3.51 -8.01
C PRO A 28 -1.67 2.70 -7.22
N ILE A 29 -1.26 1.64 -6.50
CA ILE A 29 -2.23 0.83 -5.73
C ILE A 29 -2.70 1.58 -4.48
N LEU A 30 -1.82 2.29 -3.78
CA LEU A 30 -2.18 3.13 -2.63
C LEU A 30 -3.10 4.29 -3.03
N SER A 31 -2.87 4.88 -4.20
CA SER A 31 -3.75 5.91 -4.77
C SER A 31 -5.14 5.35 -5.08
N LEU A 32 -5.22 4.18 -5.73
CA LEU A 32 -6.49 3.53 -6.00
C LEU A 32 -7.22 3.16 -4.71
N LEU A 33 -6.53 2.54 -3.74
CA LEU A 33 -7.06 2.20 -2.43
C LEU A 33 -7.70 3.41 -1.76
N GLY A 34 -6.94 4.50 -1.63
CA GLY A 34 -7.46 5.74 -1.04
C GLY A 34 -8.67 6.28 -1.80
N LYS A 35 -8.64 6.27 -3.13
CA LYS A 35 -9.76 6.77 -3.94
C LYS A 35 -11.07 6.01 -3.73
N VAL A 36 -11.01 4.68 -3.54
CA VAL A 36 -12.23 3.84 -3.55
C VAL A 36 -12.67 3.39 -2.16
N GLU A 37 -11.76 3.34 -1.19
CA GLU A 37 -12.09 3.01 0.21
C GLU A 37 -12.32 4.26 1.04
N GLY A 38 -11.46 5.27 0.90
CA GLY A 38 -11.46 6.47 1.74
C GLY A 38 -11.24 7.76 0.94
N PRO A 39 -12.18 8.16 0.06
CA PRO A 39 -12.05 9.33 -0.82
C PRO A 39 -11.89 10.67 -0.10
N ASP A 40 -12.35 10.79 1.16
CA ASP A 40 -12.20 11.98 2.01
C ASP A 40 -10.83 12.02 2.74
N GLY A 41 -9.98 11.01 2.50
CA GLY A 41 -8.57 11.02 2.86
C GLY A 41 -8.26 10.46 4.25
N TYR A 42 -7.16 10.93 4.84
CA TYR A 42 -6.58 10.32 6.06
C TYR A 42 -7.42 10.51 7.32
N ASP A 43 -8.40 11.41 7.29
CA ASP A 43 -9.31 11.66 8.41
C ASP A 43 -10.70 11.05 8.24
N GLU A 44 -10.89 10.25 7.18
CA GLU A 44 -12.20 9.69 6.86
C GLU A 44 -12.69 8.72 7.93
N ILE A 45 -13.97 8.80 8.23
CA ILE A 45 -14.68 7.89 9.12
C ILE A 45 -15.74 7.18 8.28
N SER A 46 -15.82 5.86 8.41
CA SER A 46 -16.82 5.09 7.67
C SER A 46 -18.22 5.69 7.82
N GLY A 47 -18.95 5.82 6.71
CA GLY A 47 -20.37 6.25 6.72
C GLY A 47 -21.30 5.33 7.51
N HIS A 48 -20.82 4.16 7.93
CA HIS A 48 -21.53 3.23 8.83
C HIS A 48 -21.23 3.46 10.33
N SER A 49 -20.42 4.47 10.65
CA SER A 49 -20.18 4.91 12.02
C SER A 49 -21.38 5.66 12.56
N LYS A 50 -21.72 5.41 13.83
CA LYS A 50 -22.68 6.22 14.58
C LYS A 50 -22.03 7.36 15.37
N LEU A 51 -20.69 7.39 15.40
CA LEU A 51 -19.91 8.34 16.19
C LEU A 51 -18.95 9.13 15.30
N GLN A 52 -18.64 10.33 15.75
CA GLN A 52 -17.54 11.13 15.21
C GLN A 52 -16.41 11.25 16.23
N PRO A 53 -15.15 11.32 15.79
CA PRO A 53 -14.01 11.50 16.68
C PRO A 53 -14.00 12.94 17.23
N PRO A 54 -13.40 13.17 18.41
CA PRO A 54 -13.36 14.50 19.02
C PRO A 54 -12.37 15.47 18.32
N LYS A 55 -11.51 14.95 17.44
CA LYS A 55 -10.53 15.68 16.64
C LYS A 55 -10.20 14.84 15.39
N PRO A 56 -9.55 15.40 14.35
CA PRO A 56 -9.09 14.62 13.20
C PRO A 56 -8.27 13.40 13.65
N ILE A 57 -8.58 12.20 13.16
CA ILE A 57 -7.91 10.95 13.57
C ILE A 57 -6.42 10.94 13.18
N SER A 58 -6.02 11.70 12.18
CA SER A 58 -4.62 11.91 11.80
C SER A 58 -3.81 12.65 12.87
N SER A 59 -4.49 13.36 13.78
CA SER A 59 -3.93 14.03 14.96
C SER A 59 -4.09 13.23 16.27
N MET A 60 -4.65 12.01 16.18
CA MET A 60 -4.78 11.07 17.29
C MET A 60 -3.59 10.13 17.35
N ARG A 61 -3.17 9.71 18.55
CA ARG A 61 -2.27 8.57 18.69
C ARG A 61 -3.00 7.28 18.26
N ILE A 62 -2.27 6.28 17.78
CA ILE A 62 -2.86 4.99 17.39
C ILE A 62 -3.72 4.39 18.51
N GLU A 63 -3.27 4.48 19.77
CA GLU A 63 -4.07 4.04 20.92
C GLU A 63 -5.40 4.80 21.08
N GLU A 64 -5.42 6.10 20.78
CA GLU A 64 -6.61 6.93 20.85
C GLU A 64 -7.58 6.52 19.72
N VAL A 65 -7.06 6.23 18.51
CA VAL A 65 -7.85 5.73 17.38
C VAL A 65 -8.47 4.38 17.70
N ILE A 66 -7.70 3.45 18.25
CA ILE A 66 -8.21 2.14 18.68
C ILE A 66 -9.31 2.30 19.74
N ALA A 67 -9.12 3.19 20.72
CA ALA A 67 -10.13 3.47 21.74
C ALA A 67 -11.40 4.11 21.13
N PHE A 68 -11.26 4.94 20.10
CA PHE A 68 -12.41 5.47 19.35
C PHE A 68 -13.16 4.36 18.61
N GLN A 69 -12.44 3.46 17.93
CA GLN A 69 -13.03 2.30 17.26
C GLN A 69 -13.74 1.35 18.25
N ASP A 70 -13.22 1.20 19.47
CA ASP A 70 -13.90 0.46 20.54
C ASP A 70 -15.27 1.08 20.86
N ARG A 71 -15.34 2.41 20.96
CA ARG A 71 -16.61 3.13 21.17
C ARG A 71 -17.56 2.99 19.99
N MET A 72 -17.06 3.04 18.75
CA MET A 72 -17.89 2.83 17.55
C MET A 72 -18.59 1.47 17.61
N VAL A 73 -17.84 0.41 17.95
CA VAL A 73 -18.38 -0.95 18.09
C VAL A 73 -19.38 -1.02 19.24
N ALA A 74 -19.07 -0.45 20.41
CA ALA A 74 -19.97 -0.43 21.55
C ALA A 74 -21.30 0.31 21.27
N ALA A 75 -21.27 1.37 20.45
CA ALA A 75 -22.47 2.08 19.98
C ALA A 75 -23.25 1.30 18.91
N GLY A 76 -22.76 0.14 18.48
CA GLY A 76 -23.38 -0.69 17.45
C GLY A 76 -23.23 -0.10 16.03
N SER A 77 -22.11 0.56 15.75
CA SER A 77 -21.76 0.96 14.37
C SER A 77 -21.54 -0.30 13.52
N ALA A 78 -22.07 -0.32 12.29
CA ALA A 78 -21.93 -1.49 11.43
C ALA A 78 -20.48 -1.67 10.90
N SER A 79 -19.69 -0.60 10.91
CA SER A 79 -18.26 -0.65 10.67
C SER A 79 -17.50 0.21 11.68
N SER A 80 -16.26 -0.18 11.96
CA SER A 80 -15.28 0.60 12.73
C SER A 80 -14.17 1.16 11.83
N ALA A 81 -14.36 1.12 10.52
CA ALA A 81 -13.35 1.54 9.55
C ALA A 81 -13.08 3.06 9.64
N VAL A 82 -11.80 3.40 9.60
CA VAL A 82 -11.30 4.79 9.66
C VAL A 82 -10.05 4.96 8.79
N GLY A 83 -9.78 6.19 8.40
CA GLY A 83 -8.63 6.61 7.63
C GLY A 83 -8.76 6.32 6.13
N ARG A 84 -7.74 6.75 5.38
CA ARG A 84 -7.67 6.67 3.91
C ARG A 84 -7.81 5.24 3.40
N TYR A 85 -7.42 4.26 4.21
CA TYR A 85 -7.42 2.84 3.87
C TYR A 85 -8.45 2.03 4.67
N GLN A 86 -9.39 2.70 5.35
CA GLN A 86 -10.54 2.10 6.03
C GLN A 86 -10.17 0.96 6.99
N PHE A 87 -9.16 1.16 7.83
CA PHE A 87 -8.73 0.15 8.80
C PHE A 87 -9.83 -0.09 9.85
N ILE A 88 -10.37 -1.30 9.92
CA ILE A 88 -11.28 -1.70 11.02
C ILE A 88 -10.50 -2.00 12.31
N ARG A 89 -11.19 -1.94 13.45
CA ARG A 89 -10.62 -2.15 14.80
C ARG A 89 -9.74 -3.39 14.92
N LYS A 90 -10.22 -4.51 14.37
CA LYS A 90 -9.52 -5.80 14.44
C LYS A 90 -8.21 -5.76 13.67
N THR A 91 -8.24 -5.27 12.43
CA THR A 91 -7.08 -5.16 11.56
C THR A 91 -6.04 -4.20 12.12
N LEU A 92 -6.44 -3.02 12.61
CA LEU A 92 -5.50 -2.05 13.18
C LEU A 92 -4.78 -2.61 14.42
N ARG A 93 -5.53 -3.24 15.34
CA ARG A 93 -4.95 -3.88 16.53
C ARG A 93 -3.96 -4.99 16.17
N ASP A 94 -4.31 -5.81 15.17
CA ASP A 94 -3.48 -6.89 14.69
C ASP A 94 -2.17 -6.38 14.07
N LEU A 95 -2.23 -5.42 13.14
CA LEU A 95 -1.04 -4.81 12.53
C LEU A 95 -0.10 -4.21 13.57
N VAL A 96 -0.66 -3.43 14.51
CA VAL A 96 0.10 -2.79 15.59
C VAL A 96 0.79 -3.83 16.46
N GLY A 97 0.11 -4.93 16.78
CA GLY A 97 0.65 -6.03 17.59
C GLY A 97 1.74 -6.80 16.85
N ARG A 98 1.45 -7.31 15.65
CA ARG A 98 2.37 -8.14 14.86
C ARG A 98 3.65 -7.41 14.49
N HIS A 99 3.54 -6.12 14.18
CA HIS A 99 4.68 -5.32 13.72
C HIS A 99 5.27 -4.42 14.80
N ARG A 100 4.81 -4.55 16.05
CA ARG A 100 5.31 -3.80 17.21
C ARG A 100 5.35 -2.29 16.97
N VAL A 101 4.33 -1.76 16.28
CA VAL A 101 4.21 -0.32 16.02
C VAL A 101 3.95 0.39 17.36
N ASP A 102 4.70 1.45 17.66
CA ASP A 102 4.48 2.20 18.90
C ASP A 102 3.07 2.82 18.90
N ARG A 103 2.23 2.40 19.84
CA ARG A 103 0.85 2.86 19.97
C ARG A 103 0.73 4.35 20.28
N ARG A 104 1.82 4.98 20.72
CA ARG A 104 1.90 6.42 21.01
C ARG A 104 2.23 7.26 19.77
N GLN A 105 2.59 6.62 18.65
CA GLN A 105 2.74 7.28 17.36
C GLN A 105 1.40 7.87 16.89
N MET A 106 1.46 9.01 16.21
CA MET A 106 0.28 9.62 15.57
C MET A 106 -0.21 8.77 14.40
N PHE A 107 -1.52 8.60 14.26
CA PHE A 107 -2.15 7.90 13.14
C PHE A 107 -2.26 8.78 11.87
N ASN A 108 -1.19 9.53 11.59
CA ASN A 108 -1.09 10.47 10.47
C ASN A 108 -0.90 9.75 9.11
N ALA A 109 -0.83 10.52 8.02
CA ALA A 109 -0.66 10.03 6.66
C ALA A 109 0.48 9.00 6.51
N ARG A 110 1.69 9.36 6.98
CA ARG A 110 2.86 8.46 6.94
C ARG A 110 2.59 7.12 7.63
N THR A 111 1.88 7.14 8.75
CA THR A 111 1.55 5.95 9.53
C THR A 111 0.50 5.09 8.84
N GLN A 112 -0.54 5.71 8.30
CA GLN A 112 -1.58 5.01 7.56
C GLN A 112 -1.01 4.36 6.30
N ASP A 113 -0.17 5.07 5.55
CA ASP A 113 0.52 4.53 4.38
C ASP A 113 1.38 3.33 4.77
N PHE A 114 2.20 3.48 5.82
CA PHE A 114 3.03 2.39 6.32
C PHE A 114 2.21 1.15 6.65
N LEU A 115 1.10 1.30 7.39
CA LEU A 115 0.20 0.19 7.74
C LEU A 115 -0.47 -0.45 6.52
N ALA A 116 -0.86 0.34 5.53
CA ALA A 116 -1.42 -0.18 4.28
C ALA A 116 -0.37 -0.97 3.48
N ARG A 117 0.89 -0.52 3.46
CA ARG A 117 2.00 -1.27 2.88
C ARG A 117 2.24 -2.59 3.60
N MET A 118 2.07 -2.67 4.92
CA MET A 118 2.17 -3.96 5.63
C MET A 118 1.11 -4.95 5.18
N LEU A 119 -0.13 -4.49 4.97
CA LEU A 119 -1.21 -5.32 4.42
C LEU A 119 -0.94 -5.76 2.97
N LEU A 120 -0.38 -4.87 2.14
CA LEU A 120 0.07 -5.24 0.79
C LEU A 120 1.19 -6.27 0.83
N ASN A 121 2.12 -6.15 1.79
CA ASN A 121 3.19 -7.11 2.01
C ASN A 121 2.65 -8.49 2.44
N ASP A 122 1.63 -8.53 3.31
CA ASP A 122 0.94 -9.78 3.67
C ASP A 122 0.33 -10.49 2.43
N CYS A 123 0.10 -9.76 1.34
CA CYS A 123 -0.34 -10.27 0.04
C CYS A 123 0.78 -10.54 -0.97
N ASN A 124 2.06 -10.49 -0.55
CA ASN A 124 3.24 -10.61 -1.41
C ASN A 124 3.30 -9.55 -2.53
N TYR A 125 2.72 -8.36 -2.33
CA TYR A 125 2.75 -7.31 -3.36
C TYR A 125 4.17 -6.90 -3.75
N TYR A 126 5.10 -6.87 -2.78
CA TYR A 126 6.49 -6.46 -2.98
C TYR A 126 7.41 -7.56 -3.48
N ASP A 127 6.92 -8.79 -3.63
CA ASP A 127 7.65 -9.86 -4.29
C ASP A 127 7.49 -9.68 -5.82
N PRO A 128 8.60 -9.45 -6.56
CA PRO A 128 8.56 -9.24 -8.00
C PRO A 128 8.06 -10.48 -8.76
N ASP A 129 8.23 -11.67 -8.19
CA ASP A 129 7.89 -12.96 -8.81
C ASP A 129 6.51 -13.48 -8.36
N ALA A 130 5.87 -12.81 -7.39
CA ALA A 130 4.56 -13.22 -6.91
C ALA A 130 3.49 -13.12 -8.01
N ASP A 131 2.64 -14.16 -8.06
CA ASP A 131 1.54 -14.26 -9.01
C ASP A 131 0.53 -13.11 -8.82
N THR A 132 0.33 -12.35 -9.89
CA THR A 132 -0.59 -11.20 -9.92
C THR A 132 -2.02 -11.59 -9.51
N THR A 133 -2.48 -12.78 -9.87
CA THR A 133 -3.84 -13.22 -9.55
C THR A 133 -4.00 -13.52 -8.05
N ARG A 134 -3.00 -14.15 -7.43
CA ARG A 134 -2.94 -14.39 -5.99
C ARG A 134 -2.88 -13.08 -5.21
N ILE A 135 -2.06 -12.11 -5.64
CA ILE A 135 -2.03 -10.77 -5.05
C ILE A 135 -3.41 -10.13 -5.13
N GLY A 136 -4.02 -10.09 -6.31
CA GLY A 136 -5.33 -9.48 -6.53
C GLY A 136 -6.45 -10.09 -5.67
N ASN A 137 -6.51 -11.42 -5.58
CA ASN A 137 -7.46 -12.10 -4.70
C ASN A 137 -7.19 -11.80 -3.22
N CYS A 138 -5.93 -11.78 -2.77
CA CYS A 138 -5.57 -11.45 -1.39
C CYS A 138 -5.99 -10.02 -1.04
N VAL A 139 -5.67 -9.04 -1.88
CA VAL A 139 -6.07 -7.62 -1.70
C VAL A 139 -7.59 -7.50 -1.57
N ALA A 140 -8.37 -8.22 -2.38
CA ALA A 140 -9.83 -8.20 -2.31
C ALA A 140 -10.38 -8.77 -0.99
N THR A 141 -9.61 -9.58 -0.25
CA THR A 141 -10.01 -10.05 1.09
C THR A 141 -9.75 -9.02 2.19
N ILE A 142 -8.93 -8.00 1.93
CA ILE A 142 -8.59 -6.96 2.91
C ILE A 142 -9.51 -5.74 2.72
N TRP A 143 -9.71 -5.32 1.48
CA TRP A 143 -10.42 -4.09 1.12
C TRP A 143 -11.70 -4.39 0.33
N ALA A 144 -12.84 -3.92 0.84
CA ALA A 144 -14.15 -4.33 0.37
C ALA A 144 -14.53 -3.75 -0.99
N ALA A 145 -13.94 -2.63 -1.39
CA ALA A 145 -14.15 -1.99 -2.68
C ALA A 145 -13.41 -2.70 -3.83
N PHE A 146 -12.61 -3.73 -3.55
CA PHE A 146 -11.79 -4.40 -4.56
C PHE A 146 -12.44 -5.68 -5.09
N PRO A 147 -12.35 -5.95 -6.41
CA PRO A 147 -12.92 -7.15 -7.00
C PRO A 147 -12.01 -8.36 -6.77
N VAL A 148 -12.61 -9.51 -6.46
CA VAL A 148 -11.94 -10.82 -6.52
C VAL A 148 -11.56 -11.10 -7.98
N PHE A 149 -10.34 -11.57 -8.23
CA PHE A 149 -9.85 -11.81 -9.59
C PHE A 149 -10.41 -13.09 -10.22
N THR A 150 -10.61 -14.14 -9.43
CA THR A 150 -10.99 -15.47 -9.93
C THR A 150 -11.93 -16.21 -8.97
N GLY A 151 -12.60 -17.23 -9.47
CA GLY A 151 -13.51 -18.07 -8.68
C GLY A 151 -14.96 -17.55 -8.70
N PRO A 152 -15.83 -18.08 -7.82
CA PRO A 152 -17.28 -17.82 -7.88
C PRO A 152 -17.69 -16.35 -7.71
N LYS A 153 -16.84 -15.55 -7.06
CA LYS A 153 -17.03 -14.11 -6.84
C LYS A 153 -16.22 -13.22 -7.78
N ALA A 154 -15.66 -13.77 -8.88
CA ALA A 154 -14.83 -12.99 -9.80
C ALA A 154 -15.54 -11.71 -10.26
N GLY A 155 -14.84 -10.58 -10.18
CA GLY A 155 -15.38 -9.24 -10.48
C GLY A 155 -16.21 -8.61 -9.36
N MET A 156 -16.61 -9.37 -8.33
CA MET A 156 -17.37 -8.87 -7.19
C MET A 156 -16.45 -8.58 -6.00
N SER A 157 -16.93 -7.77 -5.06
CA SER A 157 -16.30 -7.66 -3.74
C SER A 157 -16.26 -9.02 -3.06
N TYR A 158 -15.17 -9.33 -2.36
CA TYR A 158 -15.13 -10.51 -1.49
C TYR A 158 -16.27 -10.48 -0.46
N TYR A 159 -16.64 -9.28 0.00
CA TYR A 159 -17.69 -9.01 0.98
C TYR A 159 -19.06 -8.72 0.35
N HIS A 160 -19.27 -9.06 -0.93
CA HIS A 160 -20.56 -8.88 -1.59
C HIS A 160 -21.72 -9.47 -0.76
N GLY A 161 -22.78 -8.68 -0.56
CA GLY A 161 -23.94 -9.04 0.27
C GLY A 161 -23.80 -8.69 1.76
N ILE A 162 -22.63 -8.24 2.21
CA ILE A 162 -22.39 -7.81 3.60
C ILE A 162 -22.32 -6.29 3.63
N ALA A 163 -23.14 -5.65 4.47
CA ALA A 163 -23.13 -4.20 4.70
C ALA A 163 -23.17 -3.33 3.42
N GLY A 164 -23.77 -3.83 2.34
CA GLY A 164 -23.86 -3.12 1.06
C GLY A 164 -22.56 -3.08 0.25
N ASN A 165 -21.51 -3.80 0.64
CA ASN A 165 -20.22 -3.80 -0.03
C ASN A 165 -20.31 -4.26 -1.50
N ARG A 166 -19.62 -3.51 -2.38
CA ARG A 166 -19.53 -3.75 -3.83
C ARG A 166 -18.13 -3.40 -4.31
N ALA A 167 -17.69 -4.03 -5.40
CA ALA A 167 -16.47 -3.63 -6.06
C ALA A 167 -16.66 -2.24 -6.72
N GLN A 168 -15.76 -1.32 -6.42
CA GLN A 168 -15.75 0.05 -6.96
C GLN A 168 -14.65 0.25 -8.03
N THR A 169 -13.94 -0.83 -8.34
CA THR A 169 -12.96 -0.94 -9.44
C THR A 169 -13.13 -2.30 -10.12
N THR A 170 -12.36 -2.56 -11.18
CA THR A 170 -12.50 -3.78 -11.99
C THR A 170 -11.22 -4.61 -11.97
N VAL A 171 -11.36 -5.92 -12.24
CA VAL A 171 -10.21 -6.83 -12.35
C VAL A 171 -9.18 -6.36 -13.38
N PRO A 172 -9.55 -5.87 -14.58
CA PRO A 172 -8.58 -5.31 -15.54
C PRO A 172 -7.77 -4.13 -14.98
N VAL A 173 -8.40 -3.17 -14.30
CA VAL A 173 -7.70 -2.01 -13.71
C VAL A 173 -6.70 -2.49 -12.66
N MET A 174 -7.16 -3.35 -11.76
CA MET A 174 -6.34 -3.91 -10.70
C MET A 174 -5.17 -4.73 -11.23
N ARG A 175 -5.42 -5.59 -12.23
CA ARG A 175 -4.39 -6.42 -12.87
C ARG A 175 -3.35 -5.54 -13.55
N ALA A 176 -3.75 -4.46 -14.21
CA ALA A 176 -2.83 -3.53 -14.84
C ALA A 176 -1.89 -2.89 -13.81
N ILE A 177 -2.42 -2.42 -12.68
CA ILE A 177 -1.62 -1.84 -11.58
C ILE A 177 -0.66 -2.86 -10.96
N ILE A 178 -1.14 -4.06 -10.64
CA ILE A 178 -0.29 -5.09 -10.01
C ILE A 178 0.79 -5.57 -10.98
N SER A 179 0.47 -5.79 -12.26
CA SER A 179 1.45 -6.26 -13.25
C SER A 179 2.49 -5.22 -13.64
N SER A 180 2.24 -3.92 -13.42
CA SER A 180 3.21 -2.86 -13.70
C SER A 180 4.10 -2.53 -12.50
N ARG A 181 3.86 -3.13 -11.32
CA ARG A 181 4.54 -2.79 -10.06
C ARG A 181 6.07 -2.89 -10.12
N SER A 182 6.62 -3.83 -10.88
CA SER A 182 8.07 -4.04 -11.02
C SER A 182 8.67 -3.32 -12.23
N ARG A 183 7.87 -2.55 -12.99
CA ARG A 183 8.37 -1.75 -14.11
C ARG A 183 8.75 -0.37 -13.59
N PRO A 184 9.96 0.15 -13.87
CA PRO A 184 10.27 1.54 -13.57
C PRO A 184 9.20 2.45 -14.18
N PRO A 185 8.84 3.58 -13.54
CA PRO A 185 7.94 4.53 -14.15
C PRO A 185 8.61 4.98 -15.44
N VAL A 186 7.90 4.90 -16.57
CA VAL A 186 8.47 5.31 -17.86
C VAL A 186 8.93 6.76 -17.75
N ASP A 187 10.23 7.01 -17.86
CA ASP A 187 10.77 8.37 -17.99
C ASP A 187 10.46 8.88 -19.39
N LEU A 188 9.37 9.63 -19.52
CA LEU A 188 8.91 10.25 -20.76
C LEU A 188 9.77 11.46 -21.19
N ARG A 189 11.02 11.59 -20.74
CA ARG A 189 11.89 12.74 -21.09
C ARG A 189 12.86 12.49 -22.24
N GLN A 190 13.09 11.25 -22.68
CA GLN A 190 14.07 10.95 -23.73
C GLN A 190 13.44 10.69 -25.11
N GLY A 191 12.70 11.68 -25.61
CA GLY A 191 12.30 11.68 -27.01
C GLY A 191 11.26 12.74 -27.30
N GLY A 192 11.69 13.98 -27.56
CA GLY A 192 10.88 15.07 -28.13
C GLY A 192 9.41 15.09 -27.67
N LEU A 193 9.14 15.50 -26.44
CA LEU A 193 7.80 15.47 -25.84
C LEU A 193 7.37 16.85 -25.36
N ARG A 194 6.23 17.33 -25.87
CA ARG A 194 5.42 18.35 -25.20
C ARG A 194 5.27 17.91 -23.74
N THR A 195 5.67 18.78 -22.82
CA THR A 195 5.56 18.59 -21.37
C THR A 195 4.21 17.95 -21.05
N PRO A 196 4.16 16.72 -20.48
CA PRO A 196 2.94 16.28 -19.85
C PRO A 196 2.66 17.31 -18.77
N ARG A 197 1.48 17.96 -18.79
CA ARG A 197 0.99 18.66 -17.61
C ARG A 197 1.18 17.68 -16.46
N GLN A 198 2.05 18.04 -15.51
CA GLN A 198 2.04 17.42 -14.19
C GLN A 198 0.57 17.33 -13.81
N VAL A 199 0.07 16.12 -13.60
CA VAL A 199 -1.12 15.97 -12.77
C VAL A 199 -0.62 16.41 -11.40
N VAL A 200 -0.81 17.71 -11.12
CA VAL A 200 -0.64 18.30 -9.82
C VAL A 200 -1.72 17.64 -8.97
N TRP A 201 -1.33 16.61 -8.24
CA TRP A 201 -2.12 16.13 -7.12
C TRP A 201 -1.95 17.16 -5.99
N PRO A 202 -3.03 17.66 -5.39
CA PRO A 202 -2.96 18.63 -4.31
C PRO A 202 -2.62 17.89 -3.02
N ASP A 203 -1.37 17.45 -2.88
CA ASP A 203 -0.79 16.99 -1.61
C ASP A 203 0.67 17.49 -1.58
N ASP A 204 1.11 17.93 -0.41
CA ASP A 204 2.23 18.82 -0.03
C ASP A 204 3.66 18.56 -0.55
N GLY A 205 3.84 17.86 -1.68
CA GLY A 205 5.12 17.71 -2.37
C GLY A 205 6.10 16.75 -1.71
N ARG A 206 5.67 15.95 -0.72
CA ARG A 206 6.51 14.95 -0.06
C ARG A 206 6.27 13.56 -0.61
N VAL A 207 7.28 13.00 -1.27
CA VAL A 207 7.34 11.57 -1.59
C VAL A 207 7.71 10.83 -0.30
N ALA A 208 6.91 9.84 0.12
CA ALA A 208 7.26 9.00 1.25
C ALA A 208 8.55 8.21 0.97
N ASP A 209 9.41 8.07 1.98
CA ASP A 209 10.69 7.36 1.87
C ASP A 209 10.49 5.90 1.40
N PRO A 210 11.38 5.34 0.56
CA PRO A 210 11.35 3.92 0.22
C PRO A 210 11.41 3.08 1.50
N VAL A 211 10.47 2.15 1.68
CA VAL A 211 10.53 1.19 2.79
C VAL A 211 11.62 0.16 2.45
N PRO A 212 12.72 0.08 3.22
CA PRO A 212 13.73 -0.95 2.99
C PRO A 212 13.12 -2.32 3.29
N LEU A 213 13.14 -3.22 2.32
CA LEU A 213 12.85 -4.63 2.54
C LEU A 213 14.01 -5.22 3.37
N ARG A 214 13.68 -5.81 4.51
CA ARG A 214 14.60 -6.67 5.27
C ARG A 214 14.37 -8.12 4.89
#